data_AF-A0A536NY77-F1
#
_entry.id   AF-A0A536NY77-F1
#
_cell.length_a   1.000
_cell.length_b   1.000
_cell.length_c   1.000
_cell.angle_alpha   90.00
_cell.angle_beta   90.00
_cell.angle_gamma   90.00
#
_symmetry.space_group_name_H-M   'P 1'
#
loop_
_entity.id
_entity.type
_entity.pdbx_description
1 polymer ?
#
loop_
_entity_poly.entity_id
_entity_poly.type
_entity_poly.pdbx_seq_one_letter_code
_entity_poly.pdbx_strand_id
1 'polypeptide(L)'
;MGPRGRPNRRGPRARRQDQPRRRQPARVGPLRCRGSQPPGDGPHRAAISEEPPPCPPPRAGEGNVDTALKRDLRPLFDPRSVAILGASSDPAKWGHALARSALKGRQRRAVFLVNRSGDEILGERSYRSLADVPQPPELVAIVVRAAGFEAAINEAIDAGAKAIVAITSGLGERDQAGLALQQAAVARVRAAGAVMLGPNCLGIADTGTLLDLTWDDFGPGPVGLISQSGNLGLELAQLAHDAGVGFSRFVSLGNQADLTAAECLESLIAHEPTRVVALYLEDFGDGRALASVAESAARAGKPVILLTVGSSPASVRTAYSHTAALVSDSIAVDAACRASGMYRVDTPQQMIDLVQMLLLADQPRGRRVAIVGDGGGHVALAADRLTAHGLLIEPFTDRLAADLAGLLPPTASTRNPVDVAGGGEEDVFNFERVIRMIAESGEADAVLLTGYFGGYSEQSDAFRRLELQVADAMALAAKGAERPLIVQTMYPKSVTTADLRQRGVPVYADIEAAVRSLGRLVDRVADPPFGVPPPVALAVYPTSAKPTDYFGARRLLADAGVAFIDARPAESMEAAIAAAGSLGYPVVLKALGRTHKSDAGGVRLALADDAAL
;
A
#
# COMPACT_ATOMS: atom_id res chain seq x y z
N MET A 1 19.04 -32.28 63.59
CA MET A 1 19.37 -33.70 63.86
C MET A 1 18.52 -34.56 62.93
N GLY A 2 19.13 -35.45 62.13
CA GLY A 2 18.43 -36.41 61.25
C GLY A 2 17.87 -37.62 62.02
N PRO A 3 17.49 -38.77 61.39
CA PRO A 3 17.94 -39.24 60.05
C PRO A 3 16.95 -40.09 59.18
N ARG A 4 17.39 -40.40 57.94
CA ARG A 4 17.10 -41.59 57.06
C ARG A 4 15.69 -41.78 56.45
N GLY A 5 15.49 -42.19 55.19
CA GLY A 5 16.41 -42.70 54.16
C GLY A 5 15.80 -42.76 52.73
N ARG A 6 16.70 -42.95 51.76
CA ARG A 6 16.55 -43.21 50.31
C ARG A 6 16.17 -44.68 50.04
N PRO A 7 15.77 -45.17 48.83
CA PRO A 7 16.47 -44.99 47.51
C PRO A 7 15.51 -44.94 46.30
N ASN A 8 15.85 -44.93 45.00
CA ASN A 8 17.01 -45.26 44.18
C ASN A 8 16.74 -44.77 42.74
N ARG A 9 17.74 -44.33 41.96
CA ARG A 9 17.97 -44.70 40.53
C ARG A 9 19.07 -43.88 39.85
N ARG A 10 20.20 -44.58 39.66
CA ARG A 10 21.21 -44.59 38.58
C ARG A 10 21.21 -43.45 37.54
N GLY A 11 22.34 -42.74 37.45
CA GLY A 11 22.65 -41.75 36.41
C GLY A 11 23.19 -42.32 35.09
N PRO A 12 23.36 -41.47 34.05
CA PRO A 12 23.91 -41.87 32.76
C PRO A 12 25.38 -41.49 32.57
N ARG A 13 26.05 -42.32 31.77
CA ARG A 13 27.44 -42.25 31.32
C ARG A 13 27.66 -41.10 30.32
N ALA A 14 28.80 -40.42 30.45
CA ALA A 14 29.33 -39.50 29.46
C ALA A 14 29.75 -40.22 28.16
N ARG A 15 29.37 -39.67 26.99
CA ARG A 15 29.99 -39.95 25.69
C ARG A 15 30.13 -38.67 24.86
N ARG A 16 31.41 -38.35 24.61
CA ARG A 16 32.10 -37.70 23.47
C ARG A 16 31.28 -36.82 22.52
N GLN A 17 31.72 -35.57 22.43
CA GLN A 17 31.41 -34.59 21.37
C GLN A 17 32.09 -34.98 20.05
N ASP A 18 31.33 -35.01 18.96
CA ASP A 18 31.82 -35.09 17.57
C ASP A 18 31.78 -33.69 16.93
N GLN A 19 32.92 -33.28 16.37
CA GLN A 19 33.06 -32.10 15.49
C GLN A 19 32.91 -32.52 14.02
N PRO A 20 32.18 -31.78 13.16
CA PRO A 20 32.20 -32.02 11.73
C PRO A 20 33.29 -31.20 11.02
N ARG A 21 34.03 -31.91 10.15
CA ARG A 21 35.18 -31.47 9.35
C ARG A 21 34.81 -30.50 8.23
N ARG A 22 35.60 -29.44 8.08
CA ARG A 22 35.61 -28.52 6.92
C ARG A 22 36.11 -29.23 5.65
N ARG A 23 35.38 -29.10 4.54
CA ARG A 23 35.82 -29.49 3.19
C ARG A 23 36.39 -28.28 2.45
N GLN A 24 37.58 -28.42 1.88
CA GLN A 24 38.22 -27.45 0.97
C GLN A 24 37.68 -27.61 -0.48
N PRO A 25 37.64 -26.54 -1.29
CA PRO A 25 37.23 -26.61 -2.69
C PRO A 25 38.38 -26.99 -3.63
N ALA A 26 38.07 -27.79 -4.65
CA ALA A 26 38.98 -28.28 -5.67
C ALA A 26 39.32 -27.20 -6.72
N ARG A 27 40.61 -27.15 -7.10
CA ARG A 27 41.16 -26.36 -8.22
C ARG A 27 40.86 -27.07 -9.55
N VAL A 28 40.39 -26.34 -10.55
CA VAL A 28 40.30 -26.79 -11.96
C VAL A 28 41.24 -25.91 -12.79
N GLY A 29 42.16 -26.54 -13.52
CA GLY A 29 43.17 -25.91 -14.36
C GLY A 29 42.64 -25.47 -15.74
N PRO A 30 43.46 -24.74 -16.54
CA PRO A 30 43.00 -24.02 -17.72
C PRO A 30 42.99 -24.89 -18.98
N LEU A 31 41.93 -24.76 -19.78
CA LEU A 31 41.80 -25.34 -21.12
C LEU A 31 42.50 -24.45 -22.15
N ARG A 32 43.40 -25.07 -22.92
CA ARG A 32 44.13 -24.51 -24.06
C ARG A 32 43.17 -24.22 -25.23
N CYS A 33 43.21 -23.02 -25.79
CA CYS A 33 42.69 -22.75 -27.14
C CYS A 33 43.87 -22.66 -28.12
N ARG A 34 43.81 -23.44 -29.20
CA ARG A 34 44.70 -23.39 -30.36
C ARG A 34 44.35 -22.19 -31.22
N GLY A 35 45.37 -21.52 -31.77
CA GLY A 35 45.22 -20.34 -32.60
C GLY A 35 44.88 -20.59 -34.07
N SER A 36 44.63 -19.50 -34.77
CA SER A 36 44.96 -19.26 -36.19
C SER A 36 44.87 -17.75 -36.48
N GLN A 37 45.71 -17.30 -37.40
CA GLN A 37 46.23 -15.94 -37.63
C GLN A 37 45.31 -14.97 -38.44
N PRO A 38 45.63 -13.66 -38.46
CA PRO A 38 44.98 -12.59 -39.25
C PRO A 38 45.58 -12.46 -40.67
N PRO A 39 44.99 -11.68 -41.62
CA PRO A 39 45.37 -10.26 -41.85
C PRO A 39 44.19 -9.41 -42.41
N GLY A 40 44.26 -8.09 -42.64
CA GLY A 40 45.37 -7.15 -42.65
C GLY A 40 44.91 -5.69 -42.82
N ASP A 41 45.91 -4.82 -42.72
CA ASP A 41 45.88 -3.36 -42.81
C ASP A 41 45.65 -2.82 -44.24
N GLY A 42 45.04 -1.63 -44.35
CA GLY A 42 45.17 -0.76 -45.53
C GLY A 42 44.17 0.41 -45.60
N PRO A 43 44.53 1.61 -46.10
CA PRO A 43 44.32 2.87 -45.37
C PRO A 43 43.56 4.00 -46.10
N HIS A 44 43.32 5.12 -45.38
CA HIS A 44 42.99 6.50 -45.84
C HIS A 44 41.53 6.73 -46.34
N ARG A 45 40.83 7.86 -46.13
CA ARG A 45 41.20 9.26 -45.85
C ARG A 45 39.94 10.05 -45.42
N ALA A 46 40.14 11.22 -44.83
CA ALA A 46 39.14 12.12 -44.22
C ALA A 46 38.24 12.94 -45.18
N ALA A 47 37.05 13.32 -44.70
CA ALA A 47 36.27 14.53 -45.05
C ALA A 47 35.21 14.75 -43.93
N ILE A 48 35.41 15.71 -43.01
CA ILE A 48 34.86 17.09 -42.97
C ILE A 48 33.33 17.16 -42.76
N SER A 49 33.01 17.55 -41.51
CA SER A 49 31.85 18.28 -40.95
C SER A 49 30.69 18.70 -41.85
N GLU A 50 29.47 18.27 -41.48
CA GLU A 50 28.24 19.10 -41.44
C GLU A 50 27.38 18.63 -40.25
N GLU A 51 26.97 19.55 -39.36
CA GLU A 51 26.02 19.29 -38.28
C GLU A 51 24.62 19.02 -38.84
N PRO A 52 23.89 17.98 -38.38
CA PRO A 52 22.49 17.81 -38.76
C PRO A 52 21.60 18.81 -38.00
N PRO A 53 20.52 19.32 -38.62
CA PRO A 53 19.65 20.31 -37.99
C PRO A 53 18.94 19.73 -36.76
N PRO A 54 18.54 20.57 -35.78
CA PRO A 54 17.87 20.10 -34.57
C PRO A 54 16.55 19.41 -34.92
N CYS A 55 16.40 18.20 -34.39
CA CYS A 55 15.20 17.38 -34.52
C CYS A 55 14.00 18.14 -33.92
N PRO A 56 12.86 18.26 -34.63
CA PRO A 56 11.67 18.87 -34.06
C PRO A 56 11.17 18.06 -32.85
N PRO A 57 10.51 18.69 -31.87
CA PRO A 57 9.97 17.98 -30.71
C PRO A 57 9.04 16.85 -31.18
N PRO A 58 9.05 15.68 -30.51
CA PRO A 58 8.19 14.58 -30.92
C PRO A 58 6.75 15.07 -30.86
N ARG A 59 6.10 15.12 -32.02
CA ARG A 59 4.64 15.24 -32.09
C ARG A 59 4.09 14.11 -31.24
N ALA A 60 3.13 14.43 -30.38
CA ALA A 60 2.34 13.47 -29.64
C ALA A 60 1.71 12.49 -30.65
N GLY A 61 2.42 11.41 -30.92
CA GLY A 61 1.88 10.25 -31.59
C GLY A 61 0.97 9.61 -30.56
N GLU A 62 -0.32 9.57 -30.87
CA GLU A 62 -1.28 8.63 -30.29
C GLU A 62 -0.74 7.22 -30.56
N GLY A 63 0.22 6.81 -29.73
CA GLY A 63 0.66 5.44 -29.62
C GLY A 63 -0.50 4.71 -28.98
N ASN A 64 -1.34 4.13 -29.81
CA ASN A 64 -2.37 3.18 -29.44
C ASN A 64 -1.67 2.04 -28.69
N VAL A 65 -1.54 2.20 -27.36
CA VAL A 65 -1.23 1.11 -26.45
C VAL A 65 -2.34 0.12 -26.71
N ASP A 66 -1.97 -1.09 -27.11
CA ASP A 66 -2.90 -2.16 -27.46
C ASP A 66 -3.82 -2.40 -26.25
N THR A 67 -4.95 -1.69 -26.18
CA THR A 67 -5.94 -1.81 -25.13
C THR A 67 -6.64 -3.13 -25.40
N ALA A 68 -6.09 -4.21 -24.89
CA ALA A 68 -6.84 -5.43 -24.68
C ALA A 68 -8.20 -5.01 -24.11
N LEU A 69 -9.27 -5.32 -24.84
CA LEU A 69 -10.64 -4.93 -24.50
C LEU A 69 -10.87 -5.16 -23.00
N LYS A 70 -11.00 -4.07 -22.25
CA LYS A 70 -11.14 -4.08 -20.80
C LYS A 70 -12.33 -4.97 -20.43
N ARG A 71 -12.09 -6.01 -19.62
CA ARG A 71 -13.13 -6.97 -19.24
C ARG A 71 -14.22 -6.26 -18.42
N ASP A 72 -15.48 -6.61 -18.68
CA ASP A 72 -16.61 -6.05 -17.95
C ASP A 72 -16.77 -6.72 -16.57
N LEU A 73 -16.47 -5.97 -15.51
CA LEU A 73 -16.59 -6.45 -14.13
C LEU A 73 -17.95 -6.13 -13.48
N ARG A 74 -18.89 -5.50 -14.20
CA ARG A 74 -20.24 -5.21 -13.65
C ARG A 74 -20.95 -6.46 -13.12
N PRO A 75 -20.93 -7.63 -13.79
CA PRO A 75 -21.57 -8.84 -13.27
C PRO A 75 -20.97 -9.34 -11.95
N LEU A 76 -19.74 -8.94 -11.60
CA LEU A 76 -19.10 -9.31 -10.35
C LEU A 76 -19.60 -8.46 -9.17
N PHE A 77 -19.97 -7.20 -9.41
CA PHE A 77 -20.28 -6.22 -8.36
C PHE A 77 -21.76 -5.81 -8.27
N ASP A 78 -22.49 -5.74 -9.39
CA ASP A 78 -23.93 -5.46 -9.40
C ASP A 78 -24.71 -6.43 -10.31
N PRO A 79 -24.66 -7.75 -10.02
CA PRO A 79 -25.42 -8.73 -10.78
C PRO A 79 -26.93 -8.62 -10.51
N ARG A 80 -27.74 -8.93 -11.53
CA ARG A 80 -29.20 -9.02 -11.41
C ARG A 80 -29.67 -10.34 -10.78
N SER A 81 -28.82 -11.37 -10.82
CA SER A 81 -29.07 -12.68 -10.23
C SER A 81 -27.79 -13.30 -9.70
N VAL A 82 -27.86 -13.90 -8.51
CA VAL A 82 -26.75 -14.60 -7.84
C VAL A 82 -27.17 -16.02 -7.51
N ALA A 83 -26.31 -17.00 -7.73
CA ALA A 83 -26.49 -18.36 -7.22
C ALA A 83 -25.35 -18.79 -6.29
N ILE A 84 -25.69 -19.48 -5.20
CA ILE A 84 -24.72 -20.08 -4.26
C ILE A 84 -24.68 -21.59 -4.53
N LEU A 85 -23.67 -22.03 -5.30
CA LEU A 85 -23.46 -23.44 -5.63
C LEU A 85 -22.67 -24.14 -4.53
N GLY A 86 -23.36 -24.98 -3.76
CA GLY A 86 -22.84 -25.58 -2.52
C GLY A 86 -23.45 -24.95 -1.26
N ALA A 87 -24.61 -24.29 -1.38
CA ALA A 87 -25.37 -23.79 -0.23
C ALA A 87 -25.67 -24.93 0.77
N SER A 88 -25.77 -24.60 2.06
CA SER A 88 -26.04 -25.61 3.09
C SER A 88 -26.95 -25.08 4.20
N SER A 89 -27.76 -25.97 4.76
CA SER A 89 -28.55 -25.72 5.97
C SER A 89 -27.71 -25.77 7.25
N ASP A 90 -26.50 -26.32 7.19
CA ASP A 90 -25.58 -26.47 8.31
C ASP A 90 -24.85 -25.14 8.63
N PRO A 91 -25.12 -24.51 9.79
CA PRO A 91 -24.55 -23.21 10.15
C PRO A 91 -23.03 -23.16 10.24
N ALA A 92 -22.36 -24.32 10.36
CA ALA A 92 -20.91 -24.40 10.43
C ALA A 92 -20.22 -24.36 9.06
N LYS A 93 -20.96 -24.40 7.95
CA LYS A 93 -20.39 -24.47 6.59
C LYS A 93 -20.37 -23.12 5.88
N TRP A 94 -19.34 -22.93 5.05
CA TRP A 94 -19.21 -21.77 4.15
C TRP A 94 -20.44 -21.52 3.29
N GLY A 95 -21.04 -22.58 2.75
CA GLY A 95 -22.27 -22.45 1.95
C GLY A 95 -23.46 -21.88 2.72
N HIS A 96 -23.53 -22.07 4.04
CA HIS A 96 -24.55 -21.45 4.87
C HIS A 96 -24.26 -19.97 5.10
N ALA A 97 -23.01 -19.64 5.45
CA ALA A 97 -22.60 -18.25 5.68
C ALA A 97 -22.84 -17.39 4.43
N LEU A 98 -22.40 -17.86 3.26
CA LEU A 98 -22.63 -17.16 1.98
C LEU A 98 -24.11 -17.06 1.62
N ALA A 99 -24.91 -18.10 1.85
CA ALA A 99 -26.35 -18.04 1.61
C ALA A 99 -27.02 -16.96 2.49
N ARG A 100 -26.68 -16.93 3.78
CA ARG A 100 -27.18 -15.92 4.73
C ARG A 100 -26.81 -14.50 4.29
N SER A 101 -25.54 -14.29 3.91
CA SER A 101 -25.05 -13.00 3.44
C SER A 101 -25.72 -12.56 2.13
N ALA A 102 -25.81 -13.46 1.15
CA ALA A 102 -26.42 -13.16 -0.15
C ALA A 102 -27.90 -12.75 -0.03
N LEU A 103 -28.65 -13.38 0.87
CA LEU A 103 -30.07 -13.09 1.10
C LEU A 103 -30.31 -11.67 1.65
N LYS A 104 -29.31 -11.01 2.25
CA LYS A 104 -29.41 -9.58 2.63
C LYS A 104 -29.68 -8.66 1.43
N GLY A 105 -29.31 -9.09 0.22
CA GLY A 105 -29.47 -8.33 -1.03
C GLY A 105 -30.72 -8.69 -1.85
N ARG A 106 -31.59 -9.59 -1.37
CA ARG A 106 -32.69 -10.18 -2.17
C ARG A 106 -33.75 -9.19 -2.66
N GLN A 107 -33.86 -8.02 -2.02
CA GLN A 107 -34.71 -6.92 -2.45
C GLN A 107 -34.21 -6.22 -3.72
N ARG A 108 -32.92 -6.36 -4.06
CA ARG A 108 -32.30 -5.73 -5.24
C ARG A 108 -32.09 -6.72 -6.39
N ARG A 109 -31.90 -8.00 -6.08
CA ARG A 109 -31.56 -9.05 -7.06
C ARG A 109 -32.13 -10.40 -6.70
N ALA A 110 -32.27 -11.27 -7.69
CA ALA A 110 -32.64 -12.66 -7.45
C ALA A 110 -31.48 -13.42 -6.78
N VAL A 111 -31.80 -14.25 -5.78
CA VAL A 111 -30.82 -15.09 -5.07
C VAL A 111 -31.27 -16.54 -5.12
N PHE A 112 -30.42 -17.43 -5.63
CA PHE A 112 -30.69 -18.86 -5.77
C PHE A 112 -29.75 -19.67 -4.89
N LEU A 113 -30.29 -20.57 -4.09
CA LEU A 113 -29.51 -21.49 -3.27
C LEU A 113 -29.46 -22.85 -3.98
N VAL A 114 -28.26 -23.37 -4.24
CA VAL A 114 -28.10 -24.64 -4.96
C VAL A 114 -27.38 -25.65 -4.07
N ASN A 115 -28.09 -26.75 -3.78
CA ASN A 115 -27.64 -27.85 -2.95
C ASN A 115 -28.18 -29.17 -3.52
N ARG A 116 -27.30 -30.17 -3.69
CA ARG A 116 -27.64 -31.49 -4.23
C ARG A 116 -28.80 -32.20 -3.52
N SER A 117 -28.98 -32.00 -2.20
CA SER A 117 -30.10 -32.61 -1.47
C SER A 117 -31.45 -31.97 -1.84
N GLY A 118 -31.45 -30.69 -2.20
CA GLY A 118 -32.68 -29.91 -2.39
C GLY A 118 -33.36 -29.49 -1.08
N ASP A 119 -32.64 -29.52 0.04
CA ASP A 119 -33.18 -29.15 1.35
C ASP A 119 -33.51 -27.64 1.41
N GLU A 120 -34.51 -27.28 2.21
CA GLU A 120 -34.76 -25.87 2.54
C GLU A 120 -33.57 -25.29 3.33
N ILE A 121 -33.12 -24.10 2.94
CA ILE A 121 -31.96 -23.43 3.54
C ILE A 121 -32.41 -22.03 3.95
N LEU A 122 -32.31 -21.72 5.25
CA LEU A 122 -32.69 -20.39 5.79
C LEU A 122 -34.14 -19.97 5.49
N GLY A 123 -35.06 -20.93 5.39
CA GLY A 123 -36.45 -20.66 5.01
C GLY A 123 -36.69 -20.51 3.51
N GLU A 124 -35.64 -20.65 2.69
CA GLU A 124 -35.69 -20.44 1.24
C GLU A 124 -35.57 -21.79 0.50
N ARG A 125 -36.27 -21.87 -0.63
CA ARG A 125 -36.19 -23.03 -1.54
C ARG A 125 -34.78 -23.15 -2.09
N SER A 126 -34.20 -24.35 -2.02
CA SER A 126 -32.98 -24.69 -2.76
C SER A 126 -33.28 -25.49 -4.03
N TYR A 127 -32.37 -25.42 -4.99
CA TYR A 127 -32.39 -26.15 -6.25
C TYR A 127 -31.30 -27.22 -6.24
N ARG A 128 -31.49 -28.32 -7.00
CA ARG A 128 -30.52 -29.43 -7.02
C ARG A 128 -29.33 -29.16 -7.93
N SER A 129 -29.56 -28.36 -8.98
CA SER A 129 -28.55 -27.91 -9.93
C SER A 129 -28.84 -26.47 -10.38
N LEU A 130 -27.84 -25.82 -10.99
CA LEU A 130 -28.00 -24.51 -11.63
C LEU A 130 -28.90 -24.58 -12.88
N ALA A 131 -29.17 -25.77 -13.44
CA ALA A 131 -30.12 -25.91 -14.54
C ALA A 131 -31.58 -25.81 -14.07
N ASP A 132 -31.84 -26.08 -12.79
CA ASP A 132 -33.20 -26.08 -12.23
C ASP A 132 -33.67 -24.68 -11.77
N VAL A 133 -32.77 -23.69 -11.77
CA VAL A 133 -33.07 -22.33 -11.33
C VAL A 133 -33.96 -21.62 -12.37
N PRO A 134 -34.89 -20.74 -11.95
CA PRO A 134 -35.91 -20.18 -12.84
C PRO A 134 -35.37 -19.18 -13.87
N GLN A 135 -34.16 -18.65 -13.67
CA GLN A 135 -33.47 -17.79 -14.63
C GLN A 135 -31.95 -17.95 -14.51
N PRO A 136 -31.19 -17.78 -15.61
CA PRO A 136 -29.74 -17.81 -15.59
C PRO A 136 -29.15 -16.90 -14.51
N PRO A 137 -28.28 -17.41 -13.61
CA PRO A 137 -27.56 -16.58 -12.65
C PRO A 137 -26.45 -15.80 -13.36
N GLU A 138 -26.40 -14.47 -13.17
CA GLU A 138 -25.31 -13.66 -13.73
C GLU A 138 -23.99 -13.87 -12.97
N LEU A 139 -24.09 -14.09 -11.65
CA LEU A 139 -22.96 -14.39 -10.76
C LEU A 139 -23.19 -15.73 -10.04
N VAL A 140 -22.19 -16.61 -10.06
CA VAL A 140 -22.21 -17.86 -9.30
C VAL A 140 -21.09 -17.88 -8.26
N ALA A 141 -21.43 -18.03 -6.99
CA ALA A 141 -20.47 -18.31 -5.92
C ALA A 141 -20.32 -19.83 -5.76
N ILE A 142 -19.12 -20.34 -6.02
CA ILE A 142 -18.80 -21.77 -5.94
C ILE A 142 -18.16 -22.06 -4.59
N VAL A 143 -18.85 -22.86 -3.78
CA VAL A 143 -18.44 -23.26 -2.42
C VAL A 143 -18.56 -24.77 -2.26
N VAL A 144 -17.87 -25.50 -3.13
CA VAL A 144 -17.79 -26.96 -3.13
C VAL A 144 -16.39 -27.44 -2.73
N ARG A 145 -16.23 -28.73 -2.46
CA ARG A 145 -14.91 -29.34 -2.23
C ARG A 145 -14.10 -29.36 -3.54
N ALA A 146 -12.78 -29.32 -3.44
CA ALA A 146 -11.85 -29.35 -4.60
C ALA A 146 -12.18 -30.44 -5.63
N ALA A 147 -12.55 -31.65 -5.18
CA ALA A 147 -12.92 -32.76 -6.06
C ALA A 147 -14.15 -32.49 -6.96
N GLY A 148 -15.03 -31.56 -6.57
CA GLY A 148 -16.19 -31.15 -7.35
C GLY A 148 -16.00 -29.82 -8.09
N PHE A 149 -14.84 -29.19 -7.99
CA PHE A 149 -14.61 -27.82 -8.49
C PHE A 149 -14.76 -27.73 -10.01
N GLU A 150 -14.17 -28.66 -10.77
CA GLU A 150 -14.26 -28.65 -12.24
C GLU A 150 -15.70 -28.83 -12.73
N ALA A 151 -16.46 -29.76 -12.13
CA ALA A 151 -17.87 -29.94 -12.45
C ALA A 151 -18.69 -28.68 -12.14
N ALA A 152 -18.42 -28.03 -11.02
CA ALA A 152 -19.09 -26.78 -10.63
C ALA A 152 -18.78 -25.62 -11.58
N ILE A 153 -17.53 -25.51 -12.08
CA ILE A 153 -17.16 -24.51 -13.09
C ILE A 153 -17.93 -24.73 -14.39
N ASN A 154 -17.99 -25.98 -14.88
CA ASN A 154 -18.75 -26.30 -16.09
C ASN A 154 -20.25 -26.00 -15.89
N GLU A 155 -20.81 -26.40 -14.75
CA GLU A 155 -22.22 -26.14 -14.42
C GLU A 155 -22.55 -24.63 -14.37
N ALA A 156 -21.64 -23.81 -13.83
CA ALA A 156 -21.78 -22.36 -13.83
C ALA A 156 -21.74 -21.77 -15.24
N ILE A 157 -20.81 -22.22 -16.08
CA ILE A 157 -20.67 -21.79 -17.48
C ILE A 157 -21.91 -22.18 -18.29
N ASP A 158 -22.35 -23.45 -18.17
CA ASP A 158 -23.50 -23.98 -18.89
C ASP A 158 -24.81 -23.28 -18.50
N ALA A 159 -24.92 -22.85 -17.23
CA ALA A 159 -26.04 -22.05 -16.75
C ALA A 159 -25.99 -20.57 -17.21
N GLY A 160 -24.94 -20.14 -17.91
CA GLY A 160 -24.80 -18.80 -18.47
C GLY A 160 -24.21 -17.77 -17.50
N ALA A 161 -23.44 -18.20 -16.50
CA ALA A 161 -22.77 -17.28 -15.57
C ALA A 161 -21.79 -16.37 -16.31
N LYS A 162 -21.86 -15.07 -16.00
CA LYS A 162 -20.95 -14.04 -16.54
C LYS A 162 -19.76 -13.79 -15.60
N ALA A 163 -19.97 -14.04 -14.31
CA ALA A 163 -18.93 -13.96 -13.30
C ALA A 163 -19.03 -15.14 -12.32
N ILE A 164 -17.89 -15.56 -11.80
CA ILE A 164 -17.76 -16.66 -10.85
C ILE A 164 -16.92 -16.19 -9.66
N VAL A 165 -17.39 -16.41 -8.44
CA VAL A 165 -16.58 -16.28 -7.22
C VAL A 165 -16.25 -17.68 -6.72
N ALA A 166 -15.00 -18.09 -6.85
CA ALA A 166 -14.54 -19.39 -6.42
C ALA A 166 -13.98 -19.33 -4.99
N ILE A 167 -14.76 -19.82 -4.02
CA ILE A 167 -14.34 -19.89 -2.61
C ILE A 167 -13.45 -21.11 -2.35
N THR A 168 -13.66 -22.17 -3.12
CA THR A 168 -12.98 -23.47 -2.96
C THR A 168 -11.46 -23.34 -2.83
N SER A 169 -10.90 -23.93 -1.78
CA SER A 169 -9.47 -24.11 -1.55
C SER A 169 -9.04 -25.57 -1.81
N GLY A 170 -7.74 -25.83 -1.69
CA GLY A 170 -7.07 -27.10 -2.00
C GLY A 170 -6.68 -27.23 -3.47
N LEU A 171 -6.37 -26.13 -4.17
CA LEU A 171 -6.11 -26.11 -5.61
C LEU A 171 -4.64 -25.70 -5.88
N GLY A 172 -4.41 -24.58 -6.58
CA GLY A 172 -3.07 -24.17 -7.03
C GLY A 172 -2.07 -23.90 -5.91
N GLU A 173 -2.55 -23.57 -4.72
CA GLU A 173 -1.73 -23.35 -3.52
C GLU A 173 -1.29 -24.65 -2.84
N ARG A 174 -1.90 -25.79 -3.20
CA ARG A 174 -1.62 -27.09 -2.56
C ARG A 174 -0.52 -27.87 -3.28
N ASP A 175 -0.69 -28.09 -4.58
CA ASP A 175 0.20 -28.90 -5.39
C ASP A 175 0.07 -28.63 -6.90
N GLN A 176 0.97 -29.22 -7.70
CA GLN A 176 1.02 -29.02 -9.15
C GLN A 176 -0.24 -29.52 -9.88
N ALA A 177 -0.91 -30.55 -9.36
CA ALA A 177 -2.13 -31.08 -9.95
C ALA A 177 -3.30 -30.11 -9.72
N GLY A 178 -3.40 -29.55 -8.51
CA GLY A 178 -4.34 -28.48 -8.20
C GLY A 178 -4.09 -27.21 -9.04
N LEU A 179 -2.83 -26.88 -9.31
CA LEU A 179 -2.48 -25.76 -10.20
C LEU A 179 -2.93 -26.01 -11.65
N ALA A 180 -2.70 -27.21 -12.18
CA ALA A 180 -3.17 -27.58 -13.52
C ALA A 180 -4.70 -27.54 -13.63
N LEU A 181 -5.40 -28.02 -12.59
CA LEU A 181 -6.86 -27.95 -12.50
C LEU A 181 -7.37 -26.51 -12.49
N GLN A 182 -6.73 -25.64 -11.70
CA GLN A 182 -7.04 -24.21 -11.64
C GLN A 182 -6.83 -23.54 -13.01
N GLN A 183 -5.70 -23.78 -13.67
CA GLN A 183 -5.41 -23.21 -15.00
C GLN A 183 -6.43 -23.67 -16.05
N ALA A 184 -6.81 -24.95 -16.04
CA ALA A 184 -7.84 -25.47 -16.94
C ALA A 184 -9.21 -24.84 -16.68
N ALA A 185 -9.59 -24.62 -15.41
CA ALA A 185 -10.81 -23.90 -15.05
C ALA A 185 -10.81 -22.46 -15.56
N VAL A 186 -9.72 -21.70 -15.33
CA VAL A 186 -9.56 -20.32 -15.82
C VAL A 186 -9.70 -20.26 -17.34
N ALA A 187 -9.05 -21.17 -18.07
CA ALA A 187 -9.11 -21.20 -19.52
C ALA A 187 -10.55 -21.40 -20.03
N ARG A 188 -11.35 -22.26 -19.39
CA ARG A 188 -12.76 -22.48 -19.74
C ARG A 188 -13.63 -21.26 -19.43
N VAL A 189 -13.44 -20.63 -18.26
CA VAL A 189 -14.16 -19.41 -17.88
C VAL A 189 -13.91 -18.30 -18.91
N ARG A 190 -12.65 -18.08 -19.28
CA ARG A 190 -12.28 -17.07 -20.29
C ARG A 190 -12.85 -17.41 -21.67
N ALA A 191 -12.82 -18.68 -22.08
CA ALA A 191 -13.39 -19.11 -23.37
C ALA A 191 -14.91 -18.90 -23.44
N ALA A 192 -15.60 -18.95 -22.30
CA ALA A 192 -17.03 -18.63 -22.19
C ALA A 192 -17.33 -17.13 -22.14
N GLY A 193 -16.30 -16.26 -22.12
CA GLY A 193 -16.47 -14.81 -21.98
C GLY A 193 -16.83 -14.36 -20.55
N ALA A 194 -16.65 -15.22 -19.56
CA ALA A 194 -16.89 -14.93 -18.15
C ALA A 194 -15.59 -14.53 -17.44
N VAL A 195 -15.71 -14.07 -16.20
CA VAL A 195 -14.58 -13.76 -15.30
C VAL A 195 -14.65 -14.58 -14.01
N MET A 196 -13.50 -14.86 -13.40
CA MET A 196 -13.42 -15.56 -12.12
C MET A 196 -12.59 -14.79 -11.08
N LEU A 197 -13.18 -14.61 -9.89
CA LEU A 197 -12.48 -14.18 -8.68
C LEU A 197 -12.06 -15.42 -7.87
N GLY A 198 -10.83 -15.43 -7.34
CA GLY A 198 -10.24 -16.57 -6.64
C GLY A 198 -9.42 -17.50 -7.57
N PRO A 199 -9.40 -18.83 -7.31
CA PRO A 199 -10.08 -19.54 -6.23
C PRO A 199 -9.43 -19.26 -4.86
N ASN A 200 -9.81 -20.03 -3.82
CA ASN A 200 -9.27 -19.91 -2.47
C ASN A 200 -9.37 -18.47 -1.93
N CYS A 201 -10.55 -17.88 -2.02
CA CYS A 201 -10.81 -16.52 -1.58
C CYS A 201 -11.92 -16.46 -0.53
N LEU A 202 -11.97 -15.34 0.21
CA LEU A 202 -13.03 -15.05 1.18
C LEU A 202 -14.35 -14.62 0.51
N GLY A 203 -14.30 -14.32 -0.79
CA GLY A 203 -15.41 -13.82 -1.58
C GLY A 203 -15.34 -12.32 -1.85
N ILE A 204 -16.52 -11.71 -1.97
CA ILE A 204 -16.68 -10.33 -2.41
C ILE A 204 -17.85 -9.66 -1.69
N ALA A 205 -17.69 -8.38 -1.36
CA ALA A 205 -18.77 -7.55 -0.85
C ALA A 205 -18.76 -6.18 -1.53
N ASP A 206 -19.94 -5.63 -1.77
CA ASP A 206 -20.17 -4.28 -2.25
C ASP A 206 -21.37 -3.71 -1.49
N THR A 207 -21.11 -2.72 -0.65
CA THR A 207 -22.11 -2.21 0.30
C THR A 207 -23.12 -1.30 -0.37
N GLY A 208 -22.74 -0.61 -1.45
CA GLY A 208 -23.64 0.26 -2.22
C GLY A 208 -24.70 -0.53 -3.02
N THR A 209 -24.36 -1.72 -3.48
CA THR A 209 -25.25 -2.62 -4.21
C THR A 209 -25.85 -3.71 -3.33
N LEU A 210 -25.52 -3.75 -2.03
CA LEU A 210 -25.94 -4.80 -1.09
C LEU A 210 -25.57 -6.21 -1.58
N LEU A 211 -24.44 -6.35 -2.27
CA LEU A 211 -23.85 -7.64 -2.62
C LEU A 211 -22.93 -8.07 -1.48
N ASP A 212 -23.21 -9.22 -0.89
CA ASP A 212 -22.37 -9.79 0.16
C ASP A 212 -22.28 -11.30 -0.02
N LEU A 213 -21.13 -11.75 -0.51
CA LEU A 213 -20.78 -13.16 -0.74
C LEU A 213 -19.57 -13.54 0.10
N THR A 214 -19.55 -13.07 1.34
CA THR A 214 -18.46 -13.28 2.28
C THR A 214 -18.95 -13.98 3.55
N TRP A 215 -17.98 -14.41 4.37
CA TRP A 215 -18.26 -15.03 5.66
C TRP A 215 -18.66 -14.01 6.74
N ASP A 216 -17.98 -12.87 6.78
CA ASP A 216 -18.14 -11.81 7.80
C ASP A 216 -18.67 -10.51 7.18
N ASP A 217 -19.21 -9.62 8.01
CA ASP A 217 -19.73 -8.33 7.56
C ASP A 217 -18.61 -7.29 7.45
N PHE A 218 -18.46 -6.71 6.26
CA PHE A 218 -17.49 -5.65 6.03
C PHE A 218 -18.02 -4.26 6.36
N GLY A 219 -19.31 -4.05 6.66
CA GLY A 219 -19.86 -2.76 7.11
C GLY A 219 -19.76 -1.61 6.07
N PRO A 220 -20.74 -0.70 5.99
CA PRO A 220 -20.74 0.36 4.98
C PRO A 220 -19.73 1.47 5.29
N GLY A 221 -19.02 1.95 4.26
CA GLY A 221 -18.15 3.13 4.35
C GLY A 221 -17.43 3.41 3.03
N PRO A 222 -16.43 4.32 3.02
CA PRO A 222 -15.83 4.80 1.78
C PRO A 222 -14.54 4.07 1.35
N VAL A 223 -14.13 3.00 2.06
CA VAL A 223 -12.86 2.29 1.77
C VAL A 223 -13.07 1.19 0.74
N GLY A 224 -12.28 1.15 -0.32
CA GLY A 224 -12.18 -0.02 -1.19
C GLY A 224 -11.07 -0.93 -0.68
N LEU A 225 -11.35 -2.17 -0.30
CA LEU A 225 -10.35 -3.13 0.15
C LEU A 225 -10.14 -4.23 -0.88
N ILE A 226 -8.89 -4.39 -1.32
CA ILE A 226 -8.46 -5.51 -2.16
C ILE A 226 -7.41 -6.27 -1.36
N SER A 227 -7.66 -7.55 -1.09
CA SER A 227 -6.75 -8.37 -0.29
C SER A 227 -6.52 -9.73 -0.92
N GLN A 228 -5.26 -10.12 -1.06
CA GLN A 228 -4.90 -11.48 -1.45
C GLN A 228 -5.13 -12.50 -0.32
N SER A 229 -4.97 -12.08 0.95
CA SER A 229 -5.23 -12.91 2.12
C SER A 229 -6.62 -12.64 2.70
N GLY A 230 -7.44 -13.70 2.81
CA GLY A 230 -8.76 -13.62 3.45
C GLY A 230 -8.67 -13.21 4.92
N ASN A 231 -7.81 -13.87 5.71
CA ASN A 231 -7.66 -13.59 7.14
C ASN A 231 -7.14 -12.18 7.41
N LEU A 232 -6.23 -11.67 6.58
CA LEU A 232 -5.77 -10.29 6.73
C LEU A 232 -6.86 -9.29 6.33
N GLY A 233 -7.70 -9.63 5.35
CA GLY A 233 -8.90 -8.85 5.03
C GLY A 233 -9.85 -8.73 6.23
N LEU A 234 -10.06 -9.82 6.98
CA LEU A 234 -10.85 -9.82 8.21
C LEU A 234 -10.22 -8.98 9.33
N GLU A 235 -8.91 -9.09 9.53
CA GLU A 235 -8.18 -8.26 10.51
C GLU A 235 -8.32 -6.77 10.17
N LEU A 236 -8.11 -6.39 8.91
CA LEU A 236 -8.29 -5.02 8.44
C LEU A 236 -9.74 -4.54 8.62
N ALA A 237 -10.73 -5.40 8.41
CA ALA A 237 -12.13 -5.07 8.64
C ALA A 237 -12.42 -4.77 10.11
N GLN A 238 -11.88 -5.59 11.03
CA GLN A 238 -12.01 -5.36 12.47
C GLN A 238 -11.32 -4.05 12.91
N LEU A 239 -10.10 -3.82 12.44
CA LEU A 239 -9.36 -2.59 12.76
C LEU A 239 -10.07 -1.34 12.22
N ALA A 240 -10.62 -1.42 11.01
CA ALA A 240 -11.42 -0.34 10.43
C ALA A 240 -12.68 -0.08 11.25
N HIS A 241 -13.41 -1.12 11.65
CA HIS A 241 -14.58 -1.01 12.50
C HIS A 241 -14.27 -0.31 13.83
N ASP A 242 -13.19 -0.73 14.50
CA ASP A 242 -12.73 -0.12 15.76
C ASP A 242 -12.34 1.36 15.59
N ALA A 243 -11.91 1.75 14.39
CA ALA A 243 -11.62 3.12 13.99
C ALA A 243 -12.86 3.93 13.53
N GLY A 244 -14.05 3.30 13.49
CA GLY A 244 -15.27 3.93 12.98
C GLY A 244 -15.30 4.08 11.45
N VAL A 245 -14.52 3.27 10.74
CA VAL A 245 -14.42 3.26 9.27
C VAL A 245 -15.04 1.97 8.73
N GLY A 246 -15.79 2.08 7.64
CA GLY A 246 -16.34 0.93 6.91
C GLY A 246 -15.89 0.88 5.45
N PHE A 247 -16.43 -0.08 4.70
CA PHE A 247 -16.00 -0.38 3.35
C PHE A 247 -17.10 -0.14 2.32
N SER A 248 -16.68 0.37 1.17
CA SER A 248 -17.51 0.54 -0.03
C SER A 248 -17.57 -0.76 -0.81
N ARG A 249 -16.43 -1.47 -0.86
CA ARG A 249 -16.25 -2.71 -1.58
C ARG A 249 -15.08 -3.49 -0.99
N PHE A 250 -15.23 -4.79 -0.87
CA PHE A 250 -14.21 -5.73 -0.48
C PHE A 250 -14.03 -6.80 -1.57
N VAL A 251 -12.79 -7.04 -1.98
CA VAL A 251 -12.42 -8.05 -2.97
C VAL A 251 -11.33 -8.94 -2.39
N SER A 252 -11.65 -10.22 -2.15
CA SER A 252 -10.65 -11.22 -1.82
C SER A 252 -10.12 -11.87 -3.10
N LEU A 253 -8.85 -11.64 -3.43
CA LEU A 253 -8.24 -12.19 -4.65
C LEU A 253 -7.94 -13.69 -4.53
N GLY A 254 -7.64 -14.16 -3.32
CA GLY A 254 -7.17 -15.53 -3.09
C GLY A 254 -5.94 -15.85 -3.94
N ASN A 255 -6.04 -16.90 -4.74
CA ASN A 255 -4.94 -17.31 -5.63
C ASN A 255 -4.73 -16.36 -6.82
N GLN A 256 -5.62 -15.38 -7.06
CA GLN A 256 -5.50 -14.41 -8.17
C GLN A 256 -5.33 -15.13 -9.53
N ALA A 257 -6.08 -16.20 -9.77
CA ALA A 257 -5.85 -17.08 -10.92
C ALA A 257 -6.34 -16.52 -12.26
N ASP A 258 -7.34 -15.63 -12.23
CA ASP A 258 -7.92 -15.02 -13.43
C ASP A 258 -8.00 -13.48 -13.32
N LEU A 259 -8.80 -12.96 -12.39
CA LEU A 259 -8.85 -11.52 -12.12
C LEU A 259 -7.61 -11.08 -11.36
N THR A 260 -7.04 -9.96 -11.79
CA THR A 260 -5.84 -9.38 -11.20
C THR A 260 -6.15 -8.22 -10.25
N ALA A 261 -5.23 -7.93 -9.33
CA ALA A 261 -5.29 -6.77 -8.45
C ALA A 261 -5.41 -5.46 -9.23
N ALA A 262 -4.73 -5.35 -10.38
CA ALA A 262 -4.77 -4.17 -11.25
C ALA A 262 -6.19 -3.95 -11.80
N GLU A 263 -6.87 -4.99 -12.30
CA GLU A 263 -8.24 -4.88 -12.81
C GLU A 263 -9.24 -4.55 -11.69
N CYS A 264 -9.07 -5.16 -10.51
CA CYS A 264 -9.90 -4.85 -9.34
C CYS A 264 -9.71 -3.39 -8.89
N LEU A 265 -8.46 -2.91 -8.83
CA LEU A 265 -8.14 -1.53 -8.50
C LEU A 265 -8.73 -0.56 -9.53
N GLU A 266 -8.63 -0.89 -10.81
CA GLU A 266 -9.17 -0.07 -11.89
C GLU A 266 -10.70 0.07 -11.79
N SER A 267 -11.38 -0.99 -11.34
CA SER A 267 -12.83 -0.97 -11.10
C SER A 267 -13.24 0.02 -10.00
N LEU A 268 -12.34 0.33 -9.05
CA LEU A 268 -12.59 1.26 -7.96
C LEU A 268 -12.43 2.72 -8.38
N ILE A 269 -11.72 3.01 -9.47
CA ILE A 269 -11.47 4.39 -9.95
C ILE A 269 -12.80 5.08 -10.26
N ALA A 270 -13.70 4.41 -10.98
CA ALA A 270 -15.02 4.94 -11.31
C ALA A 270 -16.09 4.66 -10.24
N HIS A 271 -15.77 3.90 -9.18
CA HIS A 271 -16.72 3.55 -8.14
C HIS A 271 -16.91 4.70 -7.15
N GLU A 272 -17.97 5.50 -7.34
CA GLU A 272 -18.23 6.74 -6.59
C GLU A 272 -18.13 6.60 -5.06
N PRO A 273 -18.66 5.55 -4.41
CA PRO A 273 -18.57 5.41 -2.96
C PRO A 273 -17.14 5.23 -2.42
N THR A 274 -16.19 4.81 -3.26
CA THR A 274 -14.79 4.62 -2.85
C THR A 274 -14.03 5.93 -2.87
N ARG A 275 -13.51 6.35 -1.71
CA ARG A 275 -12.62 7.52 -1.54
C ARG A 275 -11.16 7.16 -1.28
N VAL A 276 -10.88 6.00 -0.67
CA VAL A 276 -9.51 5.52 -0.39
C VAL A 276 -9.45 4.02 -0.69
N VAL A 277 -8.32 3.55 -1.24
CA VAL A 277 -8.11 2.12 -1.50
C VAL A 277 -7.04 1.55 -0.57
N ALA A 278 -7.41 0.48 0.12
CA ALA A 278 -6.53 -0.38 0.91
C ALA A 278 -6.18 -1.62 0.09
N LEU A 279 -4.89 -1.87 -0.13
CA LEU A 279 -4.39 -2.95 -0.96
C LEU A 279 -3.42 -3.81 -0.16
N TYR A 280 -3.75 -5.10 0.00
CA TYR A 280 -2.81 -6.11 0.50
C TYR A 280 -2.47 -7.13 -0.59
N LEU A 281 -1.19 -7.21 -0.94
CA LEU A 281 -0.69 -8.11 -1.96
C LEU A 281 0.57 -8.85 -1.52
N GLU A 282 0.66 -10.11 -1.91
CA GLU A 282 1.82 -10.99 -1.81
C GLU A 282 2.44 -11.23 -3.20
N ASP A 283 1.61 -11.19 -4.24
CA ASP A 283 1.98 -11.27 -5.65
C ASP A 283 1.38 -10.10 -6.44
N PHE A 284 2.24 -9.38 -7.16
CA PHE A 284 1.88 -8.19 -7.93
C PHE A 284 1.50 -8.51 -9.38
N GLY A 285 1.79 -9.72 -9.89
CA GLY A 285 1.62 -10.05 -11.31
C GLY A 285 2.35 -9.04 -12.21
N ASP A 286 1.60 -8.35 -13.07
CA ASP A 286 2.14 -7.19 -13.81
C ASP A 286 2.20 -5.95 -12.89
N GLY A 287 3.32 -5.84 -12.16
CA GLY A 287 3.55 -4.73 -11.24
C GLY A 287 3.57 -3.34 -11.91
N ARG A 288 3.91 -3.24 -13.21
CA ARG A 288 3.88 -1.95 -13.92
C ARG A 288 2.44 -1.55 -14.25
N ALA A 289 1.63 -2.50 -14.70
CA ALA A 289 0.20 -2.24 -14.90
C ALA A 289 -0.47 -1.82 -13.58
N LEU A 290 -0.20 -2.55 -12.50
CA LEU A 290 -0.72 -2.19 -11.16
C LEU A 290 -0.29 -0.77 -10.75
N ALA A 291 0.99 -0.43 -10.88
CA ALA A 291 1.48 0.89 -10.55
C ALA A 291 0.81 1.99 -11.41
N SER A 292 0.60 1.73 -12.69
CA SER A 292 -0.05 2.68 -13.61
C SER A 292 -1.53 2.91 -13.28
N VAL A 293 -2.24 1.84 -12.87
CA VAL A 293 -3.62 1.94 -12.39
C VAL A 293 -3.67 2.66 -11.04
N ALA A 294 -2.72 2.41 -10.13
CA ALA A 294 -2.64 3.11 -8.86
C ALA A 294 -2.37 4.61 -9.04
N GLU A 295 -1.52 4.99 -10.00
CA GLU A 295 -1.33 6.38 -10.40
C GLU A 295 -2.62 7.01 -10.91
N SER A 296 -3.36 6.28 -11.75
CA SER A 296 -4.67 6.73 -12.26
C SER A 296 -5.70 6.91 -11.14
N ALA A 297 -5.71 6.02 -10.15
CA ALA A 297 -6.54 6.14 -8.96
C ALA A 297 -6.18 7.38 -8.12
N ALA A 298 -4.89 7.60 -7.89
CA ALA A 298 -4.40 8.77 -7.15
C ALA A 298 -4.78 10.08 -7.85
N ARG A 299 -4.63 10.16 -9.18
CA ARG A 299 -5.07 11.32 -9.99
C ARG A 299 -6.59 11.53 -9.96
N ALA A 300 -7.37 10.46 -9.80
CA ALA A 300 -8.82 10.54 -9.60
C ALA A 300 -9.22 10.92 -8.16
N GLY A 301 -8.26 11.29 -7.30
CA GLY A 301 -8.50 11.67 -5.91
C GLY A 301 -8.72 10.47 -4.97
N LYS A 302 -8.34 9.25 -5.38
CA LYS A 302 -8.47 8.02 -4.60
C LYS A 302 -7.09 7.48 -4.23
N PRO A 303 -6.49 7.93 -3.12
CA PRO A 303 -5.17 7.46 -2.72
C PRO A 303 -5.20 5.95 -2.45
N VAL A 304 -4.09 5.30 -2.79
CA VAL A 304 -3.91 3.85 -2.66
C VAL A 304 -2.86 3.58 -1.60
N ILE A 305 -3.21 2.78 -0.60
CA ILE A 305 -2.32 2.33 0.46
C ILE A 305 -1.96 0.86 0.21
N LEU A 306 -0.67 0.56 0.13
CA LEU A 306 -0.14 -0.78 -0.07
C LEU A 306 0.47 -1.34 1.21
N LEU A 307 -0.01 -2.50 1.63
CA LEU A 307 0.68 -3.39 2.57
C LEU A 307 1.13 -4.64 1.82
N THR A 308 2.37 -5.05 2.06
CA THR A 308 2.94 -6.23 1.39
C THR A 308 3.99 -6.89 2.26
N VAL A 309 4.28 -8.15 1.95
CA VAL A 309 5.34 -8.93 2.57
C VAL A 309 6.60 -8.92 1.71
N GLY A 310 7.72 -9.43 2.23
CA GLY A 310 8.97 -9.55 1.47
C GLY A 310 10.11 -8.64 1.92
N SER A 311 9.88 -7.76 2.91
CA SER A 311 10.91 -6.86 3.44
C SER A 311 12.04 -7.58 4.19
N SER A 312 11.92 -8.88 4.47
CA SER A 312 12.99 -9.69 5.10
C SER A 312 13.23 -11.01 4.37
N PRO A 313 14.46 -11.56 4.41
CA PRO A 313 14.76 -12.87 3.85
C PRO A 313 13.87 -13.99 4.41
N ALA A 314 13.41 -13.85 5.67
CA ALA A 314 12.49 -14.81 6.28
C ALA A 314 11.09 -14.70 5.66
N SER A 315 10.54 -13.50 5.52
CA SER A 315 9.25 -13.28 4.86
C SER A 315 9.26 -13.74 3.40
N VAL A 316 10.38 -13.53 2.69
CA VAL A 316 10.55 -13.99 1.30
C VAL A 316 10.40 -15.51 1.20
N ARG A 317 11.04 -16.27 2.09
CA ARG A 317 10.94 -17.74 2.10
C ARG A 317 9.52 -18.23 2.41
N THR A 318 8.88 -17.61 3.40
CA THR A 318 7.51 -17.98 3.81
C THR A 318 6.50 -17.69 2.71
N ALA A 319 6.53 -16.49 2.13
CA ALA A 319 5.63 -16.12 1.05
C ALA A 319 5.82 -17.02 -0.18
N TYR A 320 7.07 -17.31 -0.59
CA TYR A 320 7.36 -18.25 -1.67
C TYR A 320 6.75 -19.64 -1.44
N SER A 321 6.75 -20.11 -0.19
CA SER A 321 6.22 -21.43 0.17
C SER A 321 4.68 -21.46 0.23
N HIS A 322 4.04 -20.29 0.38
CA HIS A 322 2.60 -20.13 0.54
C HIS A 322 1.90 -19.79 -0.78
N THR A 323 2.53 -19.01 -1.66
CA THR A 323 1.94 -18.55 -2.94
C THR A 323 2.57 -19.15 -4.18
N ALA A 324 3.71 -19.85 -4.04
CA ALA A 324 4.55 -20.33 -5.15
C ALA A 324 5.01 -19.23 -6.13
N ALA A 325 4.85 -17.94 -5.78
CA ALA A 325 5.28 -16.79 -6.57
C ALA A 325 6.62 -16.24 -6.05
N LEU A 326 7.43 -15.68 -6.96
CA LEU A 326 8.69 -15.06 -6.60
C LEU A 326 8.41 -13.71 -5.93
N VAL A 327 8.87 -13.55 -4.69
CA VAL A 327 8.65 -12.31 -3.93
C VAL A 327 9.42 -11.17 -4.59
N SER A 328 8.73 -10.07 -4.84
CA SER A 328 9.33 -8.88 -5.45
C SER A 328 10.36 -8.25 -4.53
N ASP A 329 11.44 -7.72 -5.13
CA ASP A 329 12.46 -6.98 -4.37
C ASP A 329 11.84 -5.72 -3.76
N SER A 330 12.07 -5.48 -2.47
CA SER A 330 11.52 -4.32 -1.76
C SER A 330 11.91 -2.99 -2.42
N ILE A 331 13.10 -2.89 -3.02
CA ILE A 331 13.56 -1.68 -3.72
C ILE A 331 12.67 -1.40 -4.93
N ALA A 332 12.27 -2.46 -5.66
CA ALA A 332 11.38 -2.32 -6.81
C ALA A 332 9.98 -1.89 -6.38
N VAL A 333 9.47 -2.44 -5.27
CA VAL A 333 8.18 -2.02 -4.67
C VAL A 333 8.24 -0.56 -4.22
N ASP A 334 9.31 -0.14 -3.53
CA ASP A 334 9.47 1.24 -3.08
C ASP A 334 9.60 2.23 -4.26
N ALA A 335 10.29 1.82 -5.33
CA ALA A 335 10.35 2.60 -6.56
C ALA A 335 8.97 2.74 -7.22
N ALA A 336 8.20 1.64 -7.30
CA ALA A 336 6.85 1.65 -7.85
C ALA A 336 5.91 2.54 -7.03
N CYS A 337 5.93 2.45 -5.70
CA CYS A 337 5.10 3.27 -4.82
C CYS A 337 5.41 4.77 -4.93
N ARG A 338 6.70 5.14 -5.01
CA ARG A 338 7.09 6.55 -5.23
C ARG A 338 6.65 7.07 -6.59
N ALA A 339 6.85 6.28 -7.64
CA ALA A 339 6.46 6.64 -8.99
C ALA A 339 4.93 6.80 -9.14
N SER A 340 4.16 5.86 -8.60
CA SER A 340 2.69 5.83 -8.76
C SER A 340 1.93 6.67 -7.74
N GLY A 341 2.56 7.08 -6.64
CA GLY A 341 1.86 7.77 -5.56
C GLY A 341 1.20 6.85 -4.54
N MET A 342 1.47 5.54 -4.54
CA MET A 342 1.00 4.65 -3.48
C MET A 342 1.69 4.97 -2.15
N TYR A 343 0.95 4.85 -1.06
CA TYR A 343 1.49 4.91 0.29
C TYR A 343 1.82 3.49 0.76
N ARG A 344 3.10 3.18 0.93
CA ARG A 344 3.50 1.89 1.52
C ARG A 344 3.46 1.96 3.04
N VAL A 345 2.89 0.93 3.66
CA VAL A 345 2.85 0.74 5.12
C VAL A 345 3.35 -0.66 5.49
N ASP A 346 3.73 -0.83 6.76
CA ASP A 346 4.39 -2.05 7.24
C ASP A 346 3.46 -2.97 8.05
N THR A 347 2.35 -2.45 8.57
CA THR A 347 1.41 -3.24 9.37
C THR A 347 -0.06 -2.95 9.04
N PRO A 348 -0.98 -3.87 9.34
CA PRO A 348 -2.43 -3.63 9.21
C PRO A 348 -2.91 -2.40 9.99
N GLN A 349 -2.41 -2.21 11.22
CA GLN A 349 -2.73 -1.03 12.02
C GLN A 349 -2.31 0.26 11.31
N GLN A 350 -1.08 0.32 10.78
CA GLN A 350 -0.60 1.49 10.05
C GLN A 350 -1.45 1.79 8.80
N MET A 351 -1.97 0.76 8.14
CA MET A 351 -2.89 0.95 7.01
C MET A 351 -4.15 1.69 7.47
N ILE A 352 -4.82 1.19 8.51
CA ILE A 352 -6.07 1.79 8.99
C ILE A 352 -5.85 3.17 9.63
N ASP A 353 -4.73 3.38 10.31
CA ASP A 353 -4.32 4.69 10.82
C ASP A 353 -4.24 5.72 9.68
N LEU A 354 -3.63 5.34 8.55
CA LEU A 354 -3.49 6.21 7.39
C LEU A 354 -4.79 6.37 6.60
N VAL A 355 -5.62 5.32 6.53
CA VAL A 355 -6.98 5.41 5.95
C VAL A 355 -7.79 6.51 6.64
N GLN A 356 -7.77 6.56 7.98
CA GLN A 356 -8.47 7.62 8.73
C GLN A 356 -7.94 9.01 8.36
N MET A 357 -6.62 9.19 8.32
CA MET A 357 -6.01 10.47 7.96
C MET A 357 -6.45 10.93 6.56
N LEU A 358 -6.35 10.05 5.56
CA LEU A 358 -6.66 10.38 4.17
C LEU A 358 -8.16 10.61 3.91
N LEU A 359 -9.05 10.04 4.73
CA LEU A 359 -10.49 10.25 4.59
C LEU A 359 -10.97 11.55 5.22
N LEU A 360 -10.35 11.96 6.32
CA LEU A 360 -10.85 12.97 7.23
C LEU A 360 -10.06 14.27 7.14
N ALA A 361 -8.72 14.22 7.12
CA ALA A 361 -7.90 15.42 7.13
C ALA A 361 -7.66 16.00 5.73
N ASP A 362 -7.66 17.32 5.66
CA ASP A 362 -7.15 18.06 4.51
C ASP A 362 -5.62 17.94 4.41
N GLN A 363 -5.08 18.17 3.21
CA GLN A 363 -3.63 18.15 2.98
C GLN A 363 -2.97 19.30 3.76
N PRO A 364 -1.96 19.01 4.59
CA PRO A 364 -1.19 20.06 5.26
C PRO A 364 -0.41 20.88 4.24
N ARG A 365 -0.32 22.20 4.46
CA ARG A 365 0.39 23.11 3.54
C ARG A 365 1.93 23.05 3.68
N GLY A 366 2.44 22.35 4.69
CA GLY A 366 3.85 22.35 5.01
C GLY A 366 4.18 21.46 6.21
N ARG A 367 5.39 21.66 6.75
CA ARG A 367 5.97 20.84 7.83
C ARG A 367 5.73 21.40 9.23
N ARG A 368 5.22 22.63 9.37
CA ARG A 368 5.08 23.29 10.67
C ARG A 368 3.85 22.76 11.40
N VAL A 369 4.02 22.25 12.60
CA VAL A 369 2.92 21.69 13.39
C VAL A 369 2.84 22.43 14.72
N ALA A 370 1.65 22.92 15.04
CA ALA A 370 1.33 23.41 16.37
C ALA A 370 0.83 22.25 17.24
N ILE A 371 1.32 22.17 18.47
CA ILE A 371 0.84 21.20 19.45
C ILE A 371 0.02 21.96 20.49
N VAL A 372 -1.18 21.45 20.76
CA VAL A 372 -2.02 21.88 21.87
C VAL A 372 -2.25 20.65 22.74
N GLY A 373 -2.07 20.76 24.05
CA GLY A 373 -2.40 19.65 24.91
C GLY A 373 -2.79 20.06 26.31
N ASP A 374 -3.40 19.08 26.98
CA ASP A 374 -3.81 19.17 28.37
C ASP A 374 -2.89 18.30 29.22
N GLY A 375 -1.71 18.86 29.51
CA GLY A 375 -0.64 18.20 30.27
C GLY A 375 0.70 18.14 29.55
N GLY A 376 1.72 18.70 30.21
CA GLY A 376 3.11 18.80 29.74
C GLY A 376 3.75 17.51 29.23
N GLY A 377 3.39 16.36 29.80
CA GLY A 377 3.94 15.06 29.38
C GLY A 377 3.51 14.66 27.97
N HIS A 378 2.24 14.88 27.62
CA HIS A 378 1.71 14.54 26.29
C HIS A 378 2.32 15.45 25.21
N VAL A 379 2.38 16.76 25.48
CA VAL A 379 2.93 17.72 24.51
C VAL A 379 4.44 17.52 24.29
N ALA A 380 5.20 17.14 25.32
CA ALA A 380 6.62 16.82 25.18
C ALA A 380 6.84 15.56 24.34
N LEU A 381 6.08 14.48 24.62
CA LEU A 381 6.15 13.26 23.81
C LEU A 381 5.74 13.52 22.36
N ALA A 382 4.69 14.31 22.14
CA ALA A 382 4.26 14.70 20.79
C ALA A 382 5.36 15.48 20.05
N ALA A 383 6.03 16.42 20.72
CA ALA A 383 7.13 17.19 20.13
C ALA A 383 8.31 16.30 19.71
N ASP A 384 8.71 15.35 20.56
CA ASP A 384 9.77 14.38 20.26
C ASP A 384 9.41 13.55 19.01
N ARG A 385 8.18 13.05 18.94
CA ARG A 385 7.71 12.23 17.83
C ARG A 385 7.61 13.03 16.54
N LEU A 386 7.02 14.22 16.57
CA LEU A 386 6.91 15.11 15.41
C LEU A 386 8.30 15.43 14.85
N THR A 387 9.26 15.77 15.71
CA THR A 387 10.65 16.04 15.31
C THR A 387 11.30 14.82 14.67
N ALA A 388 11.11 13.63 15.24
CA ALA A 388 11.66 12.38 14.69
C ALA A 388 11.13 12.04 13.29
N HIS A 389 9.92 12.50 12.95
CA HIS A 389 9.32 12.39 11.60
C HIS A 389 9.61 13.60 10.71
N GLY A 390 10.52 14.50 11.10
CA GLY A 390 10.96 15.64 10.29
C GLY A 390 9.93 16.78 10.17
N LEU A 391 8.97 16.83 11.09
CA LEU A 391 8.02 17.93 11.25
C LEU A 391 8.63 19.01 12.17
N LEU A 392 8.22 20.25 11.96
CA LEU A 392 8.82 21.43 12.58
C LEU A 392 7.89 21.99 13.67
N ILE A 393 8.41 22.12 14.89
CA ILE A 393 7.69 22.71 16.04
C ILE A 393 8.33 24.06 16.34
N GLU A 394 8.12 25.02 15.44
CA GLU A 394 8.68 26.37 15.59
C GLU A 394 7.96 27.13 16.72
N PRO A 395 8.69 27.85 17.59
CA PRO A 395 8.06 28.71 18.57
C PRO A 395 7.22 29.79 17.88
N PHE A 396 6.03 30.06 18.42
CA PHE A 396 5.19 31.15 17.92
C PHE A 396 5.83 32.52 18.11
N THR A 397 5.36 33.48 17.30
CA THR A 397 5.69 34.89 17.47
C THR A 397 5.28 35.38 18.86
N ASP A 398 5.99 36.39 19.36
CA ASP A 398 5.66 36.99 20.66
C ASP A 398 4.24 37.58 20.70
N ARG A 399 3.70 37.99 19.54
CA ARG A 399 2.31 38.44 19.40
C ARG A 399 1.33 37.31 19.69
N LEU A 400 1.42 36.19 18.97
CA LEU A 400 0.50 35.06 19.16
C LEU A 400 0.64 34.47 20.57
N ALA A 401 1.87 34.38 21.10
CA ALA A 401 2.10 33.91 22.46
C ALA A 401 1.48 34.82 23.53
N ALA A 402 1.49 36.14 23.32
CA ALA A 402 0.85 37.10 24.21
C ALA A 402 -0.69 37.05 24.12
N ASP A 403 -1.24 36.92 22.91
CA ASP A 403 -2.68 36.79 22.71
C ASP A 403 -3.21 35.50 23.40
N LEU A 404 -2.47 34.38 23.28
CA LEU A 404 -2.78 33.13 23.98
C LEU A 404 -2.68 33.27 25.51
N ALA A 405 -1.68 34.00 26.02
CA ALA A 405 -1.52 34.26 27.45
C ALA A 405 -2.66 35.13 28.04
N GLY A 406 -3.33 35.93 27.21
CA GLY A 406 -4.53 36.66 27.63
C GLY A 406 -5.77 35.77 27.84
N LEU A 407 -5.78 34.55 27.28
CA LEU A 407 -6.88 33.60 27.37
C LEU A 407 -6.67 32.52 28.45
N LEU A 408 -5.42 32.10 28.63
CA LEU A 408 -5.08 30.94 29.44
C LEU A 408 -4.60 31.35 30.85
N PRO A 409 -4.69 30.45 31.84
CA PRO A 409 -4.16 30.73 33.17
C PRO A 409 -2.65 30.99 33.15
N PRO A 410 -2.08 31.72 34.12
CA PRO A 410 -0.64 32.04 34.17
C PRO A 410 0.28 30.82 34.24
N THR A 411 -0.25 29.64 34.55
CA THR A 411 0.46 28.36 34.60
C THR A 411 0.62 27.72 33.22
N ALA A 412 -0.10 28.18 32.20
CA ALA A 412 -0.06 27.64 30.85
C ALA A 412 1.23 28.00 30.11
N SER A 413 1.66 27.09 29.22
CA SER A 413 2.67 27.39 28.20
C SER A 413 1.98 27.94 26.97
N THR A 414 2.39 29.12 26.50
CA THR A 414 1.74 29.81 25.37
C THR A 414 2.62 29.93 24.12
N ARG A 415 3.80 29.29 24.13
CA ARG A 415 4.60 29.05 22.93
C ARG A 415 4.22 27.69 22.32
N ASN A 416 4.84 27.29 21.23
CA ASN A 416 4.67 25.94 20.68
C ASN A 416 5.72 25.02 21.34
N PRO A 417 5.33 23.95 22.07
CA PRO A 417 3.97 23.44 22.34
C PRO A 417 3.15 24.25 23.37
N VAL A 418 1.83 24.33 23.15
CA VAL A 418 0.86 24.91 24.10
C VAL A 418 0.40 23.85 25.07
N ASP A 419 0.59 24.10 26.37
CA ASP A 419 0.01 23.32 27.46
C ASP A 419 -1.03 24.18 28.16
N VAL A 420 -2.31 23.79 28.10
CA VAL A 420 -3.40 24.57 28.70
C VAL A 420 -3.37 24.54 30.23
N ALA A 421 -2.64 23.59 30.84
CA ALA A 421 -2.28 23.53 32.25
C ALA A 421 -3.42 23.88 33.24
N GLY A 422 -4.56 23.18 33.15
CA GLY A 422 -5.74 23.42 33.98
C GLY A 422 -6.79 24.35 33.36
N GLY A 423 -6.44 25.04 32.27
CA GLY A 423 -7.34 25.95 31.57
C GLY A 423 -8.53 25.23 30.91
N GLY A 424 -8.42 23.93 30.61
CA GLY A 424 -9.53 23.12 30.11
C GLY A 424 -10.57 22.80 31.18
N GLU A 425 -10.14 22.52 32.40
CA GLU A 425 -10.99 22.29 33.57
C GLU A 425 -11.71 23.57 34.01
N GLU A 426 -11.05 24.72 33.92
CA GLU A 426 -11.66 26.03 34.21
C GLU A 426 -12.71 26.41 33.17
N ASP A 427 -12.41 26.24 31.88
CA ASP A 427 -13.34 26.43 30.77
C ASP A 427 -12.95 25.57 29.56
N VAL A 428 -13.75 24.53 29.26
CA VAL A 428 -13.52 23.61 28.14
C VAL A 428 -13.49 24.34 26.78
N PHE A 429 -14.11 25.52 26.66
CA PHE A 429 -14.02 26.32 25.43
C PHE A 429 -12.62 26.87 25.15
N ASN A 430 -11.69 26.82 26.10
CA ASN A 430 -10.31 27.22 25.87
C ASN A 430 -9.63 26.38 24.78
N PHE A 431 -9.96 25.09 24.65
CA PHE A 431 -9.44 24.28 23.54
C PHE A 431 -9.82 24.86 22.18
N GLU A 432 -11.09 25.25 22.02
CA GLU A 432 -11.60 25.84 20.79
C GLU A 432 -10.96 27.19 20.49
N ARG A 433 -10.89 28.09 21.47
CA ARG A 433 -10.30 29.43 21.28
C ARG A 433 -8.83 29.34 20.89
N VAL A 434 -8.06 28.49 21.58
CA VAL A 434 -6.64 28.26 21.29
C VAL A 434 -6.45 27.67 19.90
N ILE A 435 -7.18 26.61 19.55
CA ILE A 435 -7.07 25.96 18.24
C ILE A 435 -7.47 26.92 17.12
N ARG A 436 -8.54 27.69 17.29
CA ARG A 436 -8.97 28.72 16.33
C ARG A 436 -7.87 29.75 16.10
N MET A 437 -7.33 30.32 17.17
CA MET A 437 -6.27 31.34 17.06
C MET A 437 -5.02 30.81 16.37
N ILE A 438 -4.59 29.61 16.72
CA ILE A 438 -3.43 28.98 16.07
C ILE A 438 -3.72 28.72 14.58
N ALA A 439 -4.87 28.14 14.26
CA ALA A 439 -5.25 27.83 12.88
C ALA A 439 -5.34 29.09 12.01
N GLU A 440 -5.92 30.17 12.53
CA GLU A 440 -6.10 31.45 11.83
C GLU A 440 -4.81 32.29 11.76
N SER A 441 -3.81 32.03 12.61
CA SER A 441 -2.56 32.81 12.64
C SER A 441 -1.67 32.64 11.40
N GLY A 442 -1.77 31.49 10.71
CA GLY A 442 -0.87 31.09 9.63
C GLY A 442 0.53 30.64 10.08
N GLU A 443 0.80 30.60 11.39
CA GLU A 443 2.09 30.18 11.97
C GLU A 443 2.28 28.65 12.02
N ALA A 444 1.22 27.88 11.78
CA ALA A 444 1.25 26.42 11.69
C ALA A 444 0.57 25.91 10.41
N ASP A 445 1.03 24.76 9.93
CA ASP A 445 0.47 24.07 8.77
C ASP A 445 -0.48 22.92 9.10
N ALA A 446 -0.42 22.43 10.34
CA ALA A 446 -1.38 21.52 10.96
C ALA A 446 -1.41 21.75 12.48
N VAL A 447 -2.49 21.34 13.13
CA VAL A 447 -2.63 21.38 14.60
C VAL A 447 -2.83 19.97 15.14
N LEU A 448 -2.01 19.57 16.12
CA LEU A 448 -2.17 18.34 16.87
C LEU A 448 -2.68 18.66 18.28
N LEU A 449 -3.90 18.27 18.58
CA LEU A 449 -4.44 18.23 19.95
C LEU A 449 -4.05 16.90 20.60
N THR A 450 -3.48 16.91 21.80
CA THR A 450 -3.04 15.70 22.52
C THR A 450 -3.44 15.75 24.01
N GLY A 451 -3.81 14.60 24.58
CA GLY A 451 -4.05 14.47 26.03
C GLY A 451 -5.48 14.06 26.39
N TYR A 452 -6.12 14.84 27.29
CA TYR A 452 -7.35 14.43 27.99
C TYR A 452 -8.66 14.72 27.23
N PHE A 453 -8.65 15.60 26.21
CA PHE A 453 -9.86 16.00 25.49
C PHE A 453 -10.66 14.78 24.99
N GLY A 454 -11.97 14.75 25.27
CA GLY A 454 -12.84 13.59 25.12
C GLY A 454 -13.22 12.95 26.47
N GLY A 455 -12.41 13.15 27.52
CA GLY A 455 -12.64 12.63 28.86
C GLY A 455 -13.65 13.46 29.68
N TYR A 456 -13.81 14.75 29.39
CA TYR A 456 -14.77 15.59 30.12
C TYR A 456 -16.20 15.10 29.89
N SER A 457 -16.52 14.55 28.70
CA SER A 457 -17.83 13.96 28.41
C SER A 457 -18.22 12.74 29.24
N GLU A 458 -17.26 12.11 29.92
CA GLU A 458 -17.50 10.97 30.81
C GLU A 458 -17.82 11.41 32.24
N GLN A 459 -17.51 12.66 32.61
CA GLN A 459 -17.67 13.16 33.98
C GLN A 459 -19.13 13.49 34.32
N SER A 460 -19.87 14.10 33.39
CA SER A 460 -21.30 14.39 33.55
C SER A 460 -21.98 14.69 32.22
N ASP A 461 -23.31 14.62 32.18
CA ASP A 461 -24.10 15.04 31.00
C ASP A 461 -23.95 16.53 30.66
N ALA A 462 -23.66 17.37 31.65
CA ALA A 462 -23.40 18.79 31.42
C ALA A 462 -22.09 18.99 30.67
N PHE A 463 -21.00 18.39 31.16
CA PHE A 463 -19.70 18.42 30.48
C PHE A 463 -19.75 17.74 29.11
N ARG A 464 -20.50 16.65 28.95
CA ARG A 464 -20.74 16.02 27.65
C ARG A 464 -21.32 16.99 26.62
N ARG A 465 -22.34 17.77 26.99
CA ARG A 465 -22.92 18.76 26.07
C ARG A 465 -21.93 19.87 25.71
N LEU A 466 -21.16 20.36 26.68
CA LEU A 466 -20.16 21.40 26.44
C LEU A 466 -19.02 20.88 25.56
N GLU A 467 -18.45 19.72 25.87
CA GLU A 467 -17.34 19.14 25.12
C GLU A 467 -17.73 18.83 23.66
N LEU A 468 -18.97 18.37 23.42
CA LEU A 468 -19.50 18.22 22.04
C LEU A 468 -19.62 19.55 21.30
N GLN A 469 -20.03 20.64 21.97
CA GLN A 469 -20.07 21.97 21.36
C GLN A 469 -18.66 22.48 21.02
N VAL A 470 -17.68 22.22 21.91
CA VAL A 470 -16.28 22.57 21.70
C VAL A 470 -15.68 21.75 20.55
N ALA A 471 -15.96 20.44 20.48
CA ALA A 471 -15.56 19.57 19.38
C ALA A 471 -16.06 20.08 18.02
N ASP A 472 -17.33 20.47 17.94
CA ASP A 472 -17.90 21.06 16.73
C ASP A 472 -17.18 22.35 16.34
N ALA A 473 -17.05 23.27 17.28
CA ALA A 473 -16.45 24.57 17.01
C ALA A 473 -14.94 24.48 16.65
N MET A 474 -14.19 23.55 17.25
CA MET A 474 -12.81 23.24 16.85
C MET A 474 -12.73 22.74 15.41
N ALA A 475 -13.59 21.78 15.03
CA ALA A 475 -13.63 21.23 13.68
C ALA A 475 -13.98 22.31 12.65
N LEU A 476 -14.95 23.19 12.94
CA LEU A 476 -15.28 24.32 12.07
C LEU A 476 -14.13 25.31 11.94
N ALA A 477 -13.46 25.67 13.04
CA ALA A 477 -12.35 26.62 13.03
C ALA A 477 -11.17 26.11 12.19
N ALA A 478 -10.76 24.86 12.40
CA ALA A 478 -9.71 24.21 11.65
C ALA A 478 -10.01 24.17 10.14
N LYS A 479 -11.24 23.76 9.79
CA LYS A 479 -11.70 23.70 8.40
C LYS A 479 -11.79 25.08 7.75
N GLY A 480 -12.32 26.08 8.47
CA GLY A 480 -12.44 27.45 7.96
C GLY A 480 -11.09 28.13 7.71
N ALA A 481 -10.06 27.76 8.47
CA ALA A 481 -8.70 28.23 8.29
C ALA A 481 -7.87 27.39 7.28
N GLU A 482 -8.44 26.31 6.74
CA GLU A 482 -7.74 25.32 5.90
C GLU A 482 -6.47 24.77 6.58
N ARG A 483 -6.56 24.50 7.89
CA ARG A 483 -5.51 23.88 8.70
C ARG A 483 -6.03 22.58 9.30
N PRO A 484 -5.50 21.40 8.91
CA PRO A 484 -5.98 20.14 9.43
C PRO A 484 -5.76 20.08 10.95
N LEU A 485 -6.83 19.74 11.67
CA LEU A 485 -6.79 19.38 13.08
C LEU A 485 -6.70 17.87 13.18
N ILE A 486 -5.72 17.39 13.95
CA ILE A 486 -5.54 15.98 14.29
C ILE A 486 -5.69 15.88 15.80
N VAL A 487 -6.44 14.89 16.26
CA VAL A 487 -6.62 14.66 17.69
C VAL A 487 -5.99 13.34 18.07
N GLN A 488 -5.08 13.37 19.03
CA GLN A 488 -4.72 12.21 19.82
C GLN A 488 -5.33 12.37 21.21
N THR A 489 -5.91 11.30 21.76
CA THR A 489 -6.49 11.35 23.10
C THR A 489 -6.48 9.99 23.77
N MET A 490 -6.45 10.00 25.10
CA MET A 490 -6.64 8.80 25.92
C MET A 490 -8.09 8.27 25.91
N TYR A 491 -9.06 9.05 25.38
CA TYR A 491 -10.47 8.67 25.25
C TYR A 491 -10.93 8.52 23.78
N PRO A 492 -10.24 7.75 22.92
CA PRO A 492 -10.49 7.70 21.48
C PRO A 492 -11.84 7.07 21.09
N LYS A 493 -12.57 6.50 22.06
CA LYS A 493 -13.87 5.84 21.90
C LYS A 493 -15.03 6.62 22.56
N SER A 494 -14.78 7.81 23.09
CA SER A 494 -15.83 8.64 23.69
C SER A 494 -16.82 9.15 22.64
N VAL A 495 -17.99 9.60 23.10
CA VAL A 495 -19.01 10.17 22.20
C VAL A 495 -18.50 11.42 21.47
N THR A 496 -17.67 12.22 22.15
CA THR A 496 -17.04 13.44 21.60
C THR A 496 -16.08 13.11 20.47
N THR A 497 -15.25 12.07 20.64
CA THR A 497 -14.29 11.67 19.60
C THR A 497 -14.96 10.99 18.41
N ALA A 498 -16.08 10.29 18.64
CA ALA A 498 -16.93 9.81 17.55
C ALA A 498 -17.54 10.97 16.74
N ASP A 499 -18.01 12.02 17.41
CA ASP A 499 -18.55 13.23 16.76
C ASP A 499 -17.45 13.99 15.97
N LEU A 500 -16.24 14.14 16.52
CA LEU A 500 -15.08 14.68 15.80
C LEU A 500 -14.80 13.93 14.48
N ARG A 501 -14.80 12.58 14.51
CA ARG A 501 -14.60 11.77 13.29
C ARG A 501 -15.70 12.03 12.26
N GLN A 502 -16.96 12.14 12.68
CA GLN A 502 -18.07 12.46 11.78
C GLN A 502 -17.93 13.84 11.12
N ARG A 503 -17.23 14.76 11.78
CA ARG A 503 -16.94 16.12 11.26
C ARG A 503 -15.66 16.23 10.43
N GLY A 504 -14.95 15.12 10.20
CA GLY A 504 -13.71 15.13 9.42
C GLY A 504 -12.45 15.37 10.24
N VAL A 505 -12.46 15.16 11.56
CA VAL A 505 -11.25 15.24 12.39
C VAL A 505 -10.75 13.82 12.69
N PRO A 506 -9.56 13.40 12.21
CA PRO A 506 -9.02 12.09 12.55
C PRO A 506 -8.63 12.03 14.02
N VAL A 507 -9.02 10.93 14.68
CA VAL A 507 -8.79 10.71 16.11
C VAL A 507 -8.00 9.43 16.36
N TYR A 508 -6.88 9.56 17.06
CA TYR A 508 -5.95 8.47 17.39
C TYR A 508 -5.86 8.22 18.89
N ALA A 509 -5.64 6.96 19.26
CA ALA A 509 -5.28 6.59 20.62
C ALA A 509 -3.80 6.87 20.92
N ASP A 510 -2.95 6.66 19.93
CA ASP A 510 -1.49 6.68 20.04
C ASP A 510 -0.88 7.89 19.32
N ILE A 511 0.07 8.55 19.98
CA ILE A 511 0.76 9.74 19.45
C ILE A 511 1.59 9.37 18.21
N GLU A 512 2.30 8.24 18.26
CA GLU A 512 3.14 7.80 17.15
C GLU A 512 2.28 7.49 15.90
N ALA A 513 1.09 6.91 16.06
CA ALA A 513 0.15 6.69 14.96
C ALA A 513 -0.35 7.99 14.31
N ALA A 514 -0.72 8.99 15.11
CA ALA A 514 -1.16 10.30 14.62
C ALA A 514 -0.03 11.00 13.86
N VAL A 515 1.15 11.08 14.46
CA VAL A 515 2.32 11.75 13.91
C VAL A 515 2.82 11.07 12.64
N ARG A 516 2.96 9.74 12.65
CA ARG A 516 3.38 8.97 11.48
C ARG A 516 2.44 9.19 10.30
N SER A 517 1.12 9.17 10.54
CA SER A 517 0.13 9.38 9.49
C SER A 517 0.20 10.79 8.92
N LEU A 518 0.33 11.82 9.77
CA LEU A 518 0.51 13.21 9.34
C LEU A 518 1.81 13.38 8.53
N GLY A 519 2.90 12.79 9.01
CA GLY A 519 4.20 12.79 8.32
C GLY A 519 4.10 12.24 6.90
N ARG A 520 3.33 11.16 6.67
CA ARG A 520 3.11 10.61 5.32
C ARG A 520 2.42 11.60 4.37
N LEU A 521 1.47 12.39 4.85
CA LEU A 521 0.80 13.43 4.04
C LEU A 521 1.79 14.56 3.71
N VAL A 522 2.54 15.02 4.71
CA VAL A 522 3.56 16.08 4.52
C VAL A 522 4.66 15.64 3.56
N ASP A 523 5.17 14.41 3.69
CA ASP A 523 6.16 13.86 2.78
C ASP A 523 5.61 13.74 1.36
N ARG A 524 4.32 13.39 1.19
CA ARG A 524 3.69 13.35 -0.14
C ARG A 524 3.65 14.73 -0.81
N VAL A 525 3.39 15.78 -0.04
CA VAL A 525 3.39 17.16 -0.57
C VAL A 525 4.81 17.60 -0.94
N ALA A 526 5.81 17.22 -0.13
CA ALA A 526 7.21 17.55 -0.38
C ALA A 526 7.84 16.74 -1.52
N ASP A 527 7.43 15.49 -1.71
CA ASP A 527 7.90 14.56 -2.75
C ASP A 527 6.70 13.98 -3.53
N PRO A 528 6.12 14.78 -4.46
CA PRO A 528 4.99 14.33 -5.25
C PRO A 528 5.40 13.21 -6.21
N PRO A 529 4.48 12.29 -6.55
CA PRO A 529 4.78 11.22 -7.50
C PRO A 529 5.15 11.80 -8.87
N PHE A 530 6.16 11.21 -9.50
CA PHE A 530 6.68 11.63 -10.80
C PHE A 530 6.13 10.81 -11.99
N GLY A 531 5.23 9.86 -11.70
CA GLY A 531 4.57 8.99 -12.68
C GLY A 531 5.32 7.71 -12.99
N VAL A 532 4.57 6.68 -13.39
CA VAL A 532 5.15 5.39 -13.77
C VAL A 532 5.81 5.52 -15.14
N PRO A 533 7.14 5.31 -15.25
CA PRO A 533 7.82 5.45 -16.53
C PRO A 533 7.29 4.40 -17.53
N PRO A 534 7.30 4.70 -18.84
CA PRO A 534 6.94 3.72 -19.85
C PRO A 534 7.88 2.51 -19.77
N PRO A 535 7.45 1.33 -20.26
CA PRO A 535 8.35 0.21 -20.43
C PRO A 535 9.51 0.65 -21.32
N VAL A 536 10.73 0.54 -20.82
CA VAL A 536 11.90 0.72 -21.68
C VAL A 536 11.95 -0.51 -22.57
N ALA A 537 11.75 -0.32 -23.87
CA ALA A 537 12.12 -1.33 -24.85
C ALA A 537 13.63 -1.48 -24.72
N LEU A 538 14.09 -2.49 -23.97
CA LEU A 538 15.45 -2.97 -24.06
C LEU A 538 15.56 -3.53 -25.47
N ALA A 539 15.83 -2.65 -26.45
CA ALA A 539 16.05 -3.02 -27.83
C ALA A 539 17.00 -4.21 -27.78
N VAL A 540 16.55 -5.35 -28.35
CA VAL A 540 17.22 -6.66 -28.33
C VAL A 540 18.71 -6.40 -28.35
N TYR A 541 19.33 -6.48 -27.16
CA TYR A 541 20.74 -6.17 -27.07
C TYR A 541 21.42 -7.12 -28.04
N PRO A 542 22.15 -6.64 -29.06
CA PRO A 542 23.05 -7.54 -29.73
C PRO A 542 23.85 -8.18 -28.60
N THR A 543 23.97 -9.50 -28.63
CA THR A 543 24.84 -10.32 -27.77
C THR A 543 26.32 -9.92 -27.88
N SER A 544 26.62 -8.75 -28.43
CA SER A 544 27.92 -8.10 -28.49
C SER A 544 28.39 -7.63 -27.11
N ALA A 545 29.69 -7.86 -26.93
CA ALA A 545 30.56 -7.59 -25.77
C ALA A 545 29.98 -6.78 -24.61
N LYS A 546 30.04 -7.39 -23.41
CA LYS A 546 29.91 -6.69 -22.13
C LYS A 546 30.75 -5.40 -22.18
N PRO A 547 30.22 -4.25 -21.72
CA PRO A 547 31.01 -3.03 -21.64
C PRO A 547 32.32 -3.27 -20.89
N THR A 548 33.43 -2.83 -21.46
CA THR A 548 34.77 -2.99 -20.86
C THR A 548 35.20 -1.78 -20.05
N ASP A 549 34.43 -0.69 -20.09
CA ASP A 549 34.74 0.56 -19.40
C ASP A 549 33.49 1.25 -18.80
N TYR A 550 33.73 2.32 -18.06
CA TYR A 550 32.70 3.09 -17.37
C TYR A 550 31.71 3.77 -18.32
N PHE A 551 32.20 4.39 -19.41
CA PHE A 551 31.35 5.13 -20.33
C PHE A 551 30.49 4.22 -21.21
N GLY A 552 30.99 3.05 -21.59
CA GLY A 552 30.23 1.99 -22.22
C GLY A 552 29.11 1.48 -21.33
N ALA A 553 29.38 1.24 -20.03
CA ALA A 553 28.35 0.85 -19.08
C ALA A 553 27.33 1.97 -18.82
N ARG A 554 27.79 3.22 -18.73
CA ARG A 554 26.91 4.41 -18.59
C ARG A 554 25.99 4.55 -19.80
N ARG A 555 26.52 4.45 -21.02
CA ARG A 555 25.72 4.49 -22.25
C ARG A 555 24.71 3.36 -22.31
N LEU A 556 25.13 2.13 -21.97
CA LEU A 556 24.22 0.98 -21.89
C LEU A 556 23.03 1.27 -20.97
N LEU A 557 23.28 1.80 -19.78
CA LEU A 557 22.24 2.12 -18.81
C LEU A 557 21.41 3.34 -19.25
N ALA A 558 22.02 4.33 -19.90
CA ALA A 558 21.33 5.50 -20.44
C ALA A 558 20.38 5.13 -21.59
N ASP A 559 20.81 4.26 -22.49
CA ASP A 559 19.98 3.67 -23.56
C ASP A 559 18.82 2.85 -22.95
N ALA A 560 19.04 2.28 -21.76
CA ALA A 560 18.02 1.63 -20.95
C ALA A 560 17.17 2.61 -20.09
N GLY A 561 17.25 3.92 -20.34
CA GLY A 561 16.42 4.95 -19.69
C GLY A 561 16.92 5.41 -18.32
N VAL A 562 18.11 5.00 -17.87
CA VAL A 562 18.71 5.51 -16.63
C VAL A 562 19.29 6.90 -16.89
N ALA A 563 18.75 7.92 -16.22
CA ALA A 563 19.31 9.26 -16.30
C ALA A 563 20.69 9.32 -15.61
N PHE A 564 21.66 9.93 -16.29
CA PHE A 564 22.96 10.26 -15.73
C PHE A 564 23.24 11.75 -15.86
N ILE A 565 23.86 12.34 -14.84
CA ILE A 565 24.49 13.66 -14.94
C ILE A 565 25.53 13.61 -16.07
N ASP A 566 25.63 14.66 -16.89
CA ASP A 566 26.58 14.70 -18.00
C ASP A 566 28.01 14.51 -17.50
N ALA A 567 28.80 13.74 -18.25
CA ALA A 567 30.14 13.36 -17.88
C ALA A 567 30.98 13.16 -19.14
N ARG A 568 32.22 13.63 -19.11
CA ARG A 568 33.16 13.53 -20.23
C ARG A 568 34.43 12.80 -19.78
N PRO A 569 35.00 11.91 -20.61
CA PRO A 569 36.34 11.39 -20.36
C PRO A 569 37.37 12.50 -20.56
N ALA A 570 38.41 12.52 -19.72
CA ALA A 570 39.56 13.38 -19.89
C ALA A 570 40.84 12.58 -19.58
N GLU A 571 41.79 12.61 -20.52
CA GLU A 571 43.09 11.92 -20.40
C GLU A 571 44.25 12.90 -20.16
N SER A 572 43.98 14.20 -20.17
CA SER A 572 44.95 15.27 -19.91
C SER A 572 44.30 16.41 -19.11
N MET A 573 45.13 17.27 -18.52
CA MET A 573 44.66 18.45 -17.80
C MET A 573 43.89 19.40 -18.73
N GLU A 574 44.41 19.67 -19.93
CA GLU A 574 43.75 20.51 -20.93
C GLU A 574 42.37 19.96 -21.32
N ALA A 575 42.25 18.64 -21.51
CA ALA A 575 40.97 18.00 -21.82
C ALA A 575 39.99 18.07 -20.64
N ALA A 576 40.49 17.99 -19.39
CA ALA A 576 39.67 18.08 -18.20
C ALA A 576 39.13 19.50 -17.99
N ILE A 577 39.94 20.54 -18.23
CA ILE A 577 39.53 21.95 -18.20
C ILE A 577 38.48 22.21 -19.29
N ALA A 578 38.73 21.78 -20.53
CA ALA A 578 37.77 21.96 -21.62
C ALA A 578 36.43 21.24 -21.35
N ALA A 579 36.48 20.01 -20.82
CA ALA A 579 35.29 19.28 -20.41
C ALA A 579 34.53 20.00 -19.28
N ALA A 580 35.24 20.48 -18.24
CA ALA A 580 34.63 21.20 -17.13
C ALA A 580 33.97 22.51 -17.59
N GLY A 581 34.63 23.27 -18.47
CA GLY A 581 34.05 24.46 -19.08
C GLY A 581 32.77 24.17 -19.88
N SER A 582 32.70 23.01 -20.55
CA SER A 582 31.47 22.60 -21.27
C SER A 582 30.35 22.10 -20.36
N LEU A 583 30.68 21.44 -19.25
CA LEU A 583 29.72 20.89 -18.29
C LEU A 583 29.18 21.96 -17.34
N GLY A 584 29.96 23.01 -17.09
CA GLY A 584 29.68 24.04 -16.10
C GLY A 584 30.16 23.64 -14.70
N TYR A 585 30.67 24.63 -13.96
CA TYR A 585 31.13 24.47 -12.59
C TYR A 585 29.96 24.57 -11.58
N PRO A 586 30.04 23.92 -10.41
CA PRO A 586 31.15 23.08 -9.94
C PRO A 586 31.13 21.66 -10.54
N VAL A 587 32.32 21.11 -10.78
CA VAL A 587 32.49 19.75 -11.32
C VAL A 587 33.09 18.77 -10.31
N VAL A 588 32.94 17.47 -10.61
CA VAL A 588 33.56 16.38 -9.87
C VAL A 588 34.53 15.63 -10.77
N LEU A 589 35.82 15.64 -10.44
CA LEU A 589 36.84 14.88 -11.16
C LEU A 589 37.03 13.50 -10.54
N LYS A 590 36.93 12.43 -11.34
CA LYS A 590 37.07 11.03 -10.89
C LYS A 590 38.07 10.29 -11.77
N ALA A 591 39.11 9.71 -11.17
CA ALA A 591 39.99 8.76 -11.82
C ALA A 591 39.21 7.49 -12.21
N LEU A 592 39.40 7.03 -13.45
CA LEU A 592 38.83 5.78 -13.96
C LEU A 592 39.81 4.62 -13.78
N GLY A 593 39.30 3.38 -13.74
CA GLY A 593 40.12 2.16 -13.69
C GLY A 593 40.73 1.80 -12.32
N ARG A 594 40.51 2.59 -11.26
CA ARG A 594 40.94 2.26 -9.89
C ARG A 594 39.78 1.84 -8.99
N THR A 595 39.88 0.68 -8.36
CA THR A 595 39.05 0.30 -7.22
C THR A 595 39.45 1.13 -6.00
N HIS A 596 38.50 1.44 -5.09
CA HIS A 596 38.75 2.31 -3.92
C HIS A 596 39.33 3.69 -4.26
N LYS A 597 38.91 4.27 -5.40
CA LYS A 597 39.46 5.54 -5.90
C LYS A 597 39.34 6.70 -4.92
N SER A 598 38.30 6.77 -4.09
CA SER A 598 38.19 7.82 -3.06
C SER A 598 39.33 7.73 -2.05
N ASP A 599 39.64 6.52 -1.56
CA ASP A 599 40.69 6.26 -0.56
C ASP A 599 42.08 6.57 -1.11
N ALA A 600 42.26 6.43 -2.43
CA ALA A 600 43.48 6.79 -3.15
C ALA A 600 43.53 8.26 -3.62
N GLY A 601 42.59 9.11 -3.19
CA GLY A 601 42.52 10.51 -3.62
C GLY A 601 42.19 10.68 -5.11
N GLY A 602 41.62 9.68 -5.77
CA GLY A 602 41.16 9.70 -7.16
C GLY A 602 39.75 10.27 -7.35
N VAL A 603 39.19 10.95 -6.34
CA VAL A 603 37.95 11.73 -6.45
C VAL A 603 38.21 13.11 -5.86
N ARG A 604 37.86 14.16 -6.60
CA ARG A 604 37.86 15.57 -6.15
C ARG A 604 36.46 16.13 -6.37
N LEU A 605 35.84 16.62 -5.30
CA LEU A 605 34.48 17.17 -5.31
C LEU A 605 34.54 18.70 -5.29
N ALA A 606 33.45 19.34 -5.72
CA ALA A 606 33.24 20.78 -5.61
C ALA A 606 34.39 21.62 -6.23
N LEU A 607 34.95 21.17 -7.35
CA LEU A 607 35.92 21.96 -8.12
C LEU A 607 35.15 23.11 -8.76
N ALA A 608 35.47 24.35 -8.40
CA ALA A 608 34.66 25.52 -8.72
C ALA A 608 35.16 26.31 -9.95
N ASP A 609 36.40 26.07 -10.38
CA ASP A 609 37.06 26.77 -11.49
C ASP A 609 38.24 25.94 -12.04
N ASP A 610 38.90 26.47 -13.08
CA ASP A 610 40.10 25.90 -13.72
C ASP A 610 41.29 25.78 -12.75
N ALA A 611 41.41 26.67 -11.75
CA ALA A 611 42.53 26.68 -10.83
C ALA A 611 42.40 25.59 -9.74
N ALA A 612 41.17 25.24 -9.38
CA ALA A 612 40.88 24.15 -8.46
C ALA A 612 41.07 22.76 -9.09
N LEU A 613 41.02 22.67 -10.42
CA LEU A 613 41.11 21.43 -11.20
C LEU A 613 42.57 20.95 -11.36
#